data_AF-A0A819XLK7-F1
#
_entry.id   AF-A0A819XLK7-F1
#
_cell.length_a   1.000
_cell.length_b   1.000
_cell.length_c   1.000
_cell.angle_alpha   90.00
_cell.angle_beta   90.00
_cell.angle_gamma   90.00
#
_symmetry.space_group_name_H-M   'P 1'
#
loop_
_entity.id
_entity.type
_entity.pdbx_description
1 polymer ?
#
loop_
_entity_poly.entity_id
_entity_poly.type
_entity_poly.pdbx_seq_one_letter_code
_entity_poly.pdbx_strand_id
1 'polypeptide(L)'
;MKTKTTELNQILGHYKILKPDVQLILDDEKYFSLNGDISCNRKYYTTDRSTVPPEVKFKTKMKFEPKLLVWMAVSQKGISSIYVHRSTISIKQETYLHHCIRKRLLPFTNRHHKNDNILFWPDLASSHYSKQVQEFLQANQIKFVQRQENPPNVFQARPIETIWSLLEQKVYEDAWEAKNLKQLSRRIILKAKQLDQDLVTSMILGVRKQLLKIYKKGVYSVC
;
A
#
# COMPACT_ATOMS: atom_id res chain seq x y z
N MET A 1 23.88 1.30 -18.50
CA MET A 1 22.94 1.53 -19.63
C MET A 1 21.90 0.42 -19.81
N LYS A 2 22.21 -0.88 -19.62
CA LYS A 2 21.23 -1.99 -19.78
C LYS A 2 20.01 -1.96 -18.82
N THR A 3 20.16 -1.38 -17.63
CA THR A 3 19.10 -1.33 -16.60
C THR A 3 17.97 -0.36 -16.93
N LYS A 4 18.27 0.86 -17.40
CA LYS A 4 17.26 1.89 -17.74
C LYS A 4 16.34 1.47 -18.89
N THR A 5 16.88 0.82 -19.92
CA THR A 5 16.09 0.35 -21.07
C THR A 5 15.13 -0.79 -20.67
N THR A 6 15.57 -1.65 -19.74
CA THR A 6 14.76 -2.77 -19.23
C THR A 6 13.58 -2.27 -18.40
N GLU A 7 13.80 -1.30 -17.51
CA GLU A 7 12.75 -0.67 -16.70
C GLU A 7 11.72 0.08 -17.57
N LEU A 8 12.17 0.85 -18.56
CA LEU A 8 11.27 1.54 -19.49
C LEU A 8 10.41 0.58 -20.31
N ASN A 9 10.96 -0.58 -20.71
CA ASN A 9 10.22 -1.62 -21.40
C ASN A 9 9.19 -2.32 -20.49
N GLN A 10 9.51 -2.54 -19.21
CA GLN A 10 8.56 -3.04 -18.21
C GLN A 10 7.41 -2.05 -17.94
N ILE A 11 7.72 -0.75 -17.86
CA ILE A 11 6.74 0.33 -17.72
C ILE A 11 5.84 0.42 -18.97
N LEU A 12 6.43 0.27 -20.17
CA LEU A 12 5.67 0.22 -21.42
C LEU A 12 4.77 -1.02 -21.48
N GLY A 13 5.24 -2.17 -20.98
CA GLY A 13 4.44 -3.37 -20.77
C GLY A 13 3.24 -3.09 -19.86
N HIS A 14 3.47 -2.50 -18.69
CA HIS A 14 2.41 -2.09 -17.76
C HIS A 14 1.37 -1.14 -18.37
N TYR A 15 1.81 -0.10 -19.08
CA TYR A 15 0.91 0.83 -19.76
C TYR A 15 0.07 0.13 -20.85
N LYS A 16 0.66 -0.84 -21.57
CA LYS A 16 -0.05 -1.64 -22.58
C LYS A 16 -1.04 -2.62 -21.95
N ILE A 17 -0.75 -3.14 -20.76
CA ILE A 17 -1.63 -4.06 -20.03
C ILE A 17 -2.81 -3.32 -19.39
N LEU A 18 -2.58 -2.12 -18.85
CA LEU A 18 -3.61 -1.28 -18.22
C LEU A 18 -4.49 -0.55 -19.24
N LYS A 19 -5.18 -1.29 -20.11
CA LYS A 19 -6.12 -0.72 -21.08
C LYS A 19 -7.25 0.07 -20.40
N PRO A 20 -7.94 0.99 -21.10
CA PRO A 20 -9.02 1.79 -20.49
C PRO A 20 -10.16 0.96 -19.88
N ASP A 21 -10.43 -0.24 -20.40
CA ASP A 21 -11.44 -1.17 -19.90
C ASP A 21 -10.97 -2.02 -18.69
N VAL A 22 -9.68 -1.96 -18.37
CA VAL A 22 -9.09 -2.75 -17.28
C VAL A 22 -9.24 -2.04 -15.95
N GLN A 23 -9.76 -2.77 -14.97
CA GLN A 23 -9.95 -2.31 -13.60
C GLN A 23 -8.73 -2.72 -12.75
N LEU A 24 -7.94 -1.73 -12.35
CA LEU A 24 -6.73 -1.98 -11.56
C LEU A 24 -7.07 -2.24 -10.09
N ILE A 25 -6.47 -3.29 -9.53
CA ILE A 25 -6.47 -3.57 -8.09
C ILE A 25 -5.03 -3.63 -7.60
N LEU A 26 -4.67 -2.79 -6.63
CA LEU A 26 -3.37 -2.76 -5.98
C LEU A 26 -3.48 -3.38 -4.59
N ASP A 27 -2.42 -3.99 -4.08
CA ASP A 27 -2.28 -4.29 -2.66
C ASP A 27 -0.93 -3.84 -2.12
N ASP A 28 -0.86 -3.80 -0.79
CA ASP A 28 0.36 -3.49 -0.06
C ASP A 28 0.20 -3.78 1.44
N GLU A 29 1.32 -3.78 2.17
CA GLU A 29 1.37 -3.86 3.62
C GLU A 29 1.96 -2.62 4.28
N LYS A 30 1.37 -2.19 5.40
CA LYS A 30 1.94 -1.12 6.24
C LYS A 30 1.94 -1.46 7.71
N TYR A 31 3.00 -1.06 8.40
CA TYR A 31 3.10 -1.15 9.86
C TYR A 31 2.48 0.08 10.55
N PHE A 32 1.71 -0.16 11.61
CA PHE A 32 1.17 0.84 12.52
C PHE A 32 1.72 0.60 13.93
N SER A 33 2.22 1.64 14.59
CA SER A 33 2.73 1.62 15.97
C SER A 33 1.68 2.11 16.98
N LEU A 34 1.93 1.92 18.27
CA LEU A 34 1.02 2.44 19.31
C LEU A 34 1.00 3.98 19.34
N ASN A 35 2.19 4.56 19.17
CA ASN A 35 2.37 5.99 19.05
C ASN A 35 2.29 6.34 17.56
N GLY A 36 1.36 7.21 17.20
CA GLY A 36 1.29 7.74 15.84
C GLY A 36 2.50 8.61 15.56
N ASP A 37 3.60 8.05 15.06
CA ASP A 37 4.69 8.82 14.48
C ASP A 37 4.30 9.24 13.06
N ILE A 38 3.13 9.89 12.95
CA ILE A 38 2.75 10.58 11.72
C ILE A 38 3.91 11.53 11.42
N SER A 39 4.36 11.54 10.17
CA SER A 39 5.35 12.50 9.65
C SER A 39 4.77 13.92 9.63
N CYS A 40 4.18 14.40 10.73
CA CYS A 40 3.99 15.80 10.98
C CYS A 40 5.37 16.40 11.26
N ASN A 41 5.54 17.71 11.01
CA ASN A 41 6.75 18.47 11.31
C ASN A 41 7.03 18.46 12.83
N ARG A 42 7.52 17.35 13.37
CA ARG A 42 8.08 17.20 14.72
C ARG A 42 9.52 17.70 14.79
N LYS A 43 9.86 18.63 13.89
CA LYS A 43 11.14 19.33 13.89
C LYS A 43 10.98 20.51 14.84
N TYR A 44 11.93 20.68 15.75
CA TYR A 44 12.05 21.93 16.49
C TYR A 44 12.90 22.89 15.66
N TYR A 45 12.54 24.17 15.68
CA TYR A 45 13.36 25.23 15.14
C TYR A 45 14.08 25.89 16.32
N THR A 46 15.39 26.06 16.20
CA THR A 46 16.18 26.82 17.17
C THR A 46 17.25 27.61 16.45
N THR A 47 17.59 28.78 16.98
CA THR A 47 18.75 29.57 16.57
C THR A 47 20.02 29.14 17.28
N ASP A 48 19.89 28.49 18.44
CA ASP A 48 21.00 27.94 19.22
C ASP A 48 20.68 26.52 19.70
N ARG A 49 21.52 25.56 19.30
CA ARG A 49 21.32 24.15 19.65
C ARG A 49 21.74 23.84 21.08
N SER A 50 22.57 24.67 21.72
CA SER A 50 23.05 24.44 23.09
C SER A 50 21.92 24.58 24.12
N THR A 51 21.01 25.54 23.90
CA THR A 51 19.91 25.91 24.81
C THR A 51 18.69 24.99 24.74
N VAL A 52 18.58 24.14 23.72
CA VAL A 52 17.41 23.27 23.58
C VAL A 52 17.45 22.13 24.61
N PRO A 53 16.36 21.89 25.36
CA PRO A 53 16.33 20.80 26.34
C PRO A 53 16.53 19.40 25.71
N PRO A 54 17.19 18.45 26.40
CA PRO A 54 17.42 17.10 25.90
C PRO A 54 16.14 16.38 25.46
N GLU A 55 15.02 16.59 26.14
CA GLU A 55 13.70 16.01 25.84
C GLU A 55 13.10 16.47 24.50
N VAL A 56 13.53 17.64 24.00
CA VAL A 56 13.18 18.15 22.66
C VAL A 56 14.20 17.70 21.62
N LYS A 57 15.47 17.57 22.01
CA LYS A 57 16.58 17.11 21.15
C LYS A 57 16.51 15.63 20.81
N PHE A 58 16.17 14.81 21.80
CA PHE A 58 16.30 13.36 21.74
C PHE A 58 14.95 12.70 21.97
N LYS A 59 14.54 11.89 20.99
CA LYS A 59 13.36 11.03 21.13
C LYS A 59 13.84 9.60 21.26
N THR A 60 13.64 9.01 22.43
CA THR A 60 13.96 7.60 22.66
C THR A 60 13.00 6.74 21.83
N LYS A 61 13.54 5.94 20.91
CA LYS A 61 12.79 4.91 20.20
C LYS A 61 13.13 3.56 20.79
N MET A 62 12.13 2.78 21.19
CA MET A 62 12.43 1.41 21.62
C MET A 62 12.81 0.57 20.40
N LYS A 63 13.84 -0.28 20.54
CA LYS A 63 14.35 -1.12 19.45
C LYS A 63 13.29 -2.10 18.89
N PHE A 64 12.25 -2.40 19.66
CA PHE A 64 11.16 -3.33 19.30
C PHE A 64 9.79 -2.83 19.78
N GLU A 65 9.38 -1.64 19.33
CA GLU A 65 8.03 -1.16 19.63
C GLU A 65 6.96 -2.13 19.10
N PRO A 66 5.90 -2.41 19.88
CA PRO A 66 4.76 -3.20 19.41
C PRO A 66 4.12 -2.55 18.18
N LYS A 67 4.01 -3.32 17.09
CA LYS A 67 3.43 -2.86 15.82
C LYS A 67 2.37 -3.84 15.32
N LEU A 68 1.46 -3.32 14.52
CA LEU A 68 0.50 -4.07 13.74
C LEU A 68 0.87 -3.97 12.27
N LEU A 69 0.94 -5.11 11.60
CA LEU A 69 0.99 -5.15 10.16
C LEU A 69 -0.43 -5.13 9.62
N VAL A 70 -0.69 -4.24 8.68
CA VAL A 70 -1.99 -4.06 8.04
C VAL A 70 -1.83 -4.31 6.55
N TRP A 71 -2.69 -5.16 5.98
CA TRP A 71 -2.77 -5.39 4.55
C TRP A 71 -4.14 -4.95 4.02
N MET A 72 -4.17 -4.37 2.83
CA MET A 72 -5.40 -4.07 2.10
C MET A 72 -5.21 -4.15 0.59
N ALA A 73 -6.28 -4.50 -0.12
CA ALA A 73 -6.39 -4.27 -1.56
C ALA A 73 -7.23 -3.01 -1.83
N VAL A 74 -6.89 -2.30 -2.90
CA VAL A 74 -7.48 -1.02 -3.29
C VAL A 74 -7.80 -1.02 -4.78
N SER A 75 -8.97 -0.53 -5.15
CA SER A 75 -9.37 -0.27 -6.53
C SER A 75 -10.14 1.04 -6.64
N GLN A 76 -10.53 1.40 -7.87
CA GLN A 76 -11.42 2.54 -8.10
C GLN A 76 -12.82 2.36 -7.51
N LYS A 77 -13.17 1.17 -7.01
CA LYS A 77 -14.44 0.88 -6.32
C LYS A 77 -14.29 0.83 -4.79
N GLY A 78 -13.10 1.15 -4.27
CA GLY A 78 -12.84 1.28 -2.85
C GLY A 78 -11.74 0.37 -2.35
N ILE A 79 -11.79 0.08 -1.05
CA ILE A 79 -10.82 -0.79 -0.40
C ILE A 79 -11.47 -2.10 0.04
N SER A 80 -10.69 -3.18 0.03
CA SER A 80 -11.10 -4.43 0.63
C SER A 80 -11.22 -4.28 2.16
N SER A 81 -11.87 -5.25 2.81
CA SER A 81 -11.67 -5.42 4.25
C SER A 81 -10.19 -5.60 4.56
N ILE A 82 -9.68 -4.95 5.61
CA ILE A 82 -8.25 -4.99 5.96
C ILE A 82 -7.88 -6.25 6.75
N TYR A 83 -6.64 -6.72 6.60
CA TYR A 83 -6.04 -7.71 7.48
C TYR A 83 -5.19 -7.01 8.52
N VAL A 84 -5.33 -7.38 9.79
CA VAL A 84 -4.51 -6.83 10.87
C VAL A 84 -3.84 -8.00 11.58
N HIS A 85 -2.52 -7.99 11.59
CA HIS A 85 -1.71 -9.06 12.16
C HIS A 85 -0.73 -8.51 13.20
N ARG A 86 -0.63 -9.20 14.33
CA ARG A 86 0.34 -8.90 15.39
C ARG A 86 1.63 -9.65 15.07
N SER A 87 2.46 -9.07 14.22
CA SER A 87 3.78 -9.61 13.93
C SER A 87 4.73 -8.46 13.60
N THR A 88 5.95 -8.58 14.09
CA THR A 88 7.10 -7.77 13.67
C THR A 88 7.81 -8.39 12.47
N ILE A 89 7.38 -9.57 12.04
CA ILE A 89 7.93 -10.37 10.94
C ILE A 89 7.01 -10.23 9.73
N SER A 90 7.60 -10.17 8.54
CA SER A 90 6.93 -10.15 7.24
C SER A 90 5.92 -11.30 7.08
N ILE A 91 4.87 -11.07 6.29
CA ILE A 91 3.84 -12.07 6.01
C ILE A 91 4.44 -13.28 5.29
N LYS A 92 4.22 -14.48 5.86
CA LYS A 92 4.56 -15.74 5.18
C LYS A 92 3.58 -16.01 4.05
N GLN A 93 4.02 -16.74 3.01
CA GLN A 93 3.19 -17.07 1.84
C GLN A 93 1.82 -17.66 2.19
N GLU A 94 1.74 -18.54 3.20
CA GLU A 94 0.49 -19.17 3.62
C GLU A 94 -0.47 -18.17 4.28
N THR A 95 0.08 -17.28 5.12
CA THR A 95 -0.70 -16.21 5.74
C THR A 95 -1.24 -15.26 4.68
N TYR A 96 -0.42 -14.90 3.69
CA TYR A 96 -0.84 -14.06 2.58
C TYR A 96 -1.97 -14.72 1.77
N LEU A 97 -1.78 -15.97 1.32
CA LEU A 97 -2.79 -16.69 0.57
C LEU A 97 -4.12 -16.82 1.34
N HIS A 98 -4.07 -17.26 2.59
CA HIS A 98 -5.28 -17.54 3.36
C HIS A 98 -5.98 -16.27 3.84
N HIS A 99 -5.24 -15.29 4.35
CA HIS A 99 -5.84 -14.11 4.98
C HIS A 99 -5.98 -12.93 4.01
N CYS A 100 -5.01 -12.67 3.15
CA CYS A 100 -5.05 -11.54 2.22
C CYS A 100 -5.82 -11.91 0.95
N ILE A 101 -5.45 -12.99 0.29
CA ILE A 101 -6.07 -13.37 -0.98
C ILE A 101 -7.47 -13.97 -0.76
N ARG A 102 -7.56 -15.11 -0.08
CA ARG A 102 -8.83 -15.89 0.03
C ARG A 102 -9.92 -15.17 0.81
N LYS A 103 -9.58 -14.54 1.93
CA LYS A 103 -10.57 -13.94 2.84
C LYS A 103 -10.89 -12.48 2.52
N ARG A 104 -10.12 -11.81 1.66
CA ARG A 104 -10.28 -10.37 1.42
C ARG A 104 -10.28 -10.01 -0.05
N LEU A 105 -9.22 -10.31 -0.80
CA LEU A 105 -9.18 -10.00 -2.23
C LEU A 105 -10.32 -10.68 -2.98
N LEU A 106 -10.50 -11.99 -2.80
CA LEU A 106 -11.52 -12.75 -3.54
C LEU A 106 -12.96 -12.30 -3.22
N PRO A 107 -13.38 -12.11 -1.95
CA PRO A 107 -14.68 -11.50 -1.65
C PRO A 107 -14.83 -10.08 -2.20
N PHE A 108 -13.75 -9.29 -2.21
CA PHE A 108 -13.76 -7.93 -2.74
C PHE A 108 -13.96 -7.91 -4.26
N THR A 109 -13.24 -8.76 -5.01
CA THR A 109 -13.41 -8.90 -6.46
C THR A 109 -14.80 -9.42 -6.79
N ASN A 110 -15.28 -10.44 -6.08
CA ASN A 110 -16.61 -11.02 -6.32
C ASN A 110 -17.74 -10.04 -6.05
N ARG A 111 -17.59 -9.15 -5.06
CA ARG A 111 -18.61 -8.17 -4.70
C ARG A 111 -18.60 -6.95 -5.62
N HIS A 112 -17.42 -6.40 -5.90
CA HIS A 112 -17.31 -5.09 -6.56
C HIS A 112 -16.94 -5.19 -8.03
N HIS A 113 -16.30 -6.27 -8.47
CA HIS A 113 -15.67 -6.41 -9.78
C HIS A 113 -16.12 -7.65 -10.56
N LYS A 114 -17.31 -8.22 -10.24
CA LYS A 114 -17.80 -9.47 -10.84
C LYS A 114 -17.82 -9.46 -12.38
N ASN A 115 -18.14 -8.32 -12.98
CA ASN A 115 -18.27 -8.16 -14.44
C ASN A 115 -17.13 -7.34 -15.05
N ASP A 116 -16.09 -7.07 -14.27
CA ASP A 116 -15.00 -6.21 -14.67
C ASP A 116 -13.82 -7.02 -15.21
N ASN A 117 -13.13 -6.49 -16.22
CA ASN A 117 -11.83 -7.00 -16.63
C ASN A 117 -10.76 -6.53 -15.62
N ILE A 118 -10.56 -7.27 -14.54
CA ILE A 118 -9.61 -6.88 -13.50
C ILE A 118 -8.15 -7.18 -13.85
N LEU A 119 -7.24 -6.35 -13.37
CA LEU A 119 -5.81 -6.64 -13.26
C LEU A 119 -5.37 -6.41 -11.83
N PHE A 120 -4.97 -7.48 -11.16
CA PHE A 120 -4.35 -7.43 -9.84
C PHE A 120 -2.83 -7.15 -9.97
N TRP A 121 -2.35 -6.10 -9.31
CA TRP A 121 -0.95 -5.73 -9.33
C TRP A 121 -0.39 -5.77 -7.91
N PRO A 122 0.17 -6.93 -7.51
CA PRO A 122 0.73 -7.09 -6.18
C PRO A 122 2.04 -6.33 -6.01
N ASP A 123 2.45 -6.10 -4.77
CA ASP A 123 3.82 -5.65 -4.48
C ASP A 123 4.88 -6.70 -4.93
N LEU A 124 6.17 -6.36 -4.84
CA LEU A 124 7.27 -7.25 -5.25
C LEU A 124 7.73 -8.27 -4.20
N ALA A 125 6.99 -8.44 -3.10
CA ALA A 125 7.34 -9.39 -2.05
C ALA A 125 7.33 -10.83 -2.60
N SER A 126 8.37 -11.59 -2.25
CA SER A 126 8.52 -12.98 -2.70
C SER A 126 7.34 -13.88 -2.30
N SER A 127 6.64 -13.58 -1.20
CA SER A 127 5.42 -14.27 -0.74
C SER A 127 4.28 -14.17 -1.75
N HIS A 128 4.13 -13.02 -2.42
CA HIS A 128 3.01 -12.73 -3.32
C HIS A 128 3.15 -13.45 -4.66
N TYR A 129 4.40 -13.77 -5.01
CA TYR A 129 4.75 -14.54 -6.20
C TYR A 129 5.06 -16.02 -5.90
N SER A 130 4.67 -16.53 -4.73
CA SER A 130 4.79 -17.96 -4.47
C SER A 130 3.92 -18.78 -5.43
N LYS A 131 4.36 -20.00 -5.77
CA LYS A 131 3.64 -20.89 -6.70
C LYS A 131 2.17 -21.09 -6.29
N GLN A 132 1.94 -21.34 -5.01
CA GLN A 132 0.60 -21.55 -4.46
C GLN A 132 -0.33 -20.34 -4.64
N VAL A 133 0.21 -19.12 -4.48
CA VAL A 133 -0.58 -17.89 -4.69
C VAL A 133 -0.93 -17.71 -6.16
N GLN A 134 0.04 -17.91 -7.05
CA GLN A 134 -0.17 -17.79 -8.49
C GLN A 134 -1.19 -18.80 -9.00
N GLU A 135 -1.06 -20.07 -8.61
CA GLU A 135 -2.01 -21.14 -8.94
C GLU A 135 -3.43 -20.79 -8.44
N PHE A 136 -3.54 -20.26 -7.22
CA PHE A 136 -4.83 -19.84 -6.68
C PHE A 136 -5.46 -18.68 -7.47
N LEU A 137 -4.68 -17.64 -7.82
CA LEU A 137 -5.17 -16.52 -8.62
C LEU A 137 -5.64 -16.97 -10.01
N GLN A 138 -4.87 -17.85 -10.67
CA GLN A 138 -5.23 -18.43 -11.97
C GLN A 138 -6.51 -19.27 -11.88
N ALA A 139 -6.63 -20.14 -10.88
CA ALA A 139 -7.82 -20.97 -10.67
C ALA A 139 -9.09 -20.14 -10.43
N ASN A 140 -8.95 -18.93 -9.86
CA ASN A 140 -10.05 -17.99 -9.66
C ASN A 140 -10.18 -16.96 -10.80
N GLN A 141 -9.48 -17.17 -11.92
CA GLN A 141 -9.53 -16.30 -13.11
C GLN A 141 -9.14 -14.83 -12.82
N ILE A 142 -8.33 -14.60 -11.78
CA ILE A 142 -7.82 -13.27 -11.45
C ILE A 142 -6.54 -13.05 -12.25
N LYS A 143 -6.60 -12.16 -13.25
CA LYS A 143 -5.38 -11.73 -13.98
C LYS A 143 -4.51 -10.93 -13.04
N PHE A 144 -3.21 -11.17 -13.08
CA PHE A 144 -2.24 -10.44 -12.26
C PHE A 144 -0.96 -10.11 -13.02
N VAL A 145 -0.27 -9.06 -12.57
CA VAL A 145 1.04 -8.65 -13.07
C VAL A 145 2.09 -9.67 -12.66
N GLN A 146 2.79 -10.27 -13.64
CA GLN A 146 3.85 -11.23 -13.36
C GLN A 146 5.09 -10.56 -12.77
N ARG A 147 5.88 -11.32 -12.00
CA ARG A 147 7.06 -10.78 -11.31
C ARG A 147 8.06 -10.12 -12.27
N GLN A 148 8.25 -10.70 -13.46
CA GLN A 148 9.19 -10.19 -14.46
C GLN A 148 8.70 -8.89 -15.11
N GLU A 149 7.39 -8.64 -15.06
CA GLU A 149 6.77 -7.45 -15.60
C GLU A 149 6.75 -6.33 -14.56
N ASN A 150 6.65 -6.66 -13.26
CA ASN A 150 6.53 -5.72 -12.14
C ASN A 150 7.83 -4.93 -11.90
N PRO A 151 7.88 -3.63 -12.25
CA PRO A 151 9.11 -2.87 -12.20
C PRO A 151 9.41 -2.41 -10.74
N PRO A 152 10.63 -2.64 -10.23
CA PRO A 152 10.96 -2.36 -8.83
C PRO A 152 10.96 -0.88 -8.44
N ASN A 153 11.16 0.03 -9.40
CA ASN A 153 11.39 1.45 -9.13
C ASN A 153 10.20 2.36 -9.49
N VAL A 154 8.97 1.84 -9.47
CA VAL A 154 7.75 2.59 -9.91
C VAL A 154 6.78 2.84 -8.76
N PHE A 155 7.31 2.93 -7.53
CA PHE A 155 6.53 3.32 -6.34
C PHE A 155 5.76 4.62 -6.54
N GLN A 156 6.35 5.58 -7.27
CA GLN A 156 5.73 6.88 -7.58
C GLN A 156 4.42 6.77 -8.37
N ALA A 157 4.17 5.66 -9.08
CA ALA A 157 2.92 5.43 -9.78
C ALA A 157 1.87 4.67 -8.96
N ARG A 158 2.22 4.19 -7.76
CA ARG A 158 1.30 3.43 -6.89
C ARG A 158 0.72 4.37 -5.83
N PRO A 159 -0.57 4.76 -5.94
CA PRO A 159 -1.19 5.67 -4.98
C PRO A 159 -1.40 5.06 -3.59
N ILE A 160 -1.14 3.77 -3.40
CA ILE A 160 -1.40 3.07 -2.14
C ILE A 160 -0.63 3.66 -0.96
N GLU A 161 0.57 4.20 -1.19
CA GLU A 161 1.35 4.93 -0.18
C GLU A 161 0.66 6.21 0.30
N THR A 162 0.02 6.93 -0.62
CA THR A 162 -0.77 8.12 -0.28
C THR A 162 -2.04 7.70 0.48
N ILE A 163 -2.70 6.62 0.08
CA ILE A 163 -3.88 6.07 0.76
C ILE A 163 -3.52 5.63 2.18
N TRP A 164 -2.37 4.99 2.35
CA TRP A 164 -1.81 4.66 3.66
C TRP A 164 -1.58 5.89 4.52
N SER A 165 -1.05 6.96 3.94
CA SER A 165 -0.81 8.23 4.63
C SER A 165 -2.12 8.88 5.10
N LEU A 166 -3.16 8.84 4.26
CA LEU A 166 -4.50 9.30 4.64
C LEU A 166 -5.12 8.48 5.77
N LEU A 167 -4.96 7.15 5.72
CA LEU A 167 -5.42 6.27 6.79
C LEU A 167 -4.66 6.54 8.08
N GLU A 168 -3.34 6.69 8.01
CA GLU A 168 -2.49 7.01 9.16
C GLU A 168 -2.91 8.34 9.82
N GLN A 169 -3.12 9.39 9.03
CA GLN A 169 -3.64 10.67 9.50
C GLN A 169 -4.99 10.52 10.22
N LYS A 170 -5.93 9.72 9.66
CA LYS A 170 -7.23 9.46 10.29
C LYS A 170 -7.14 8.60 11.56
N VAL A 171 -6.20 7.66 11.62
CA VAL A 171 -6.02 6.78 12.79
C VAL A 171 -5.55 7.58 14.00
N TYR A 172 -4.59 8.48 13.78
CA TYR A 172 -3.93 9.28 14.81
C TYR A 172 -4.36 10.75 14.83
N GLU A 173 -5.53 11.07 14.25
CA GLU A 173 -6.16 12.40 14.36
C GLU A 173 -6.28 12.82 15.83
N ASP A 174 -6.28 14.12 16.10
CA ASP A 174 -6.42 14.69 17.46
C ASP A 174 -5.37 14.19 18.46
N ALA A 175 -4.16 13.90 17.97
CA ALA A 175 -3.06 13.33 18.76
C ALA A 175 -3.44 12.02 19.46
N TRP A 176 -4.34 11.23 18.84
CA TRP A 176 -4.78 9.97 19.41
C TRP A 176 -3.64 8.96 19.48
N GLU A 177 -3.49 8.32 20.64
CA GLU A 177 -2.52 7.25 20.88
C GLU A 177 -3.21 5.98 21.41
N ALA A 178 -2.69 4.83 21.01
CA ALA A 178 -3.24 3.55 21.43
C ALA A 178 -2.60 3.07 22.75
N LYS A 179 -3.42 2.75 23.75
CA LYS A 179 -2.96 2.12 25.00
C LYS A 179 -2.43 0.70 24.79
N ASN A 180 -2.91 0.01 23.76
CA ASN A 180 -2.49 -1.34 23.40
C ASN A 180 -2.86 -1.70 21.96
N LEU A 181 -2.28 -2.80 21.46
CA LEU A 181 -2.50 -3.28 20.08
C LEU A 181 -3.96 -3.64 19.77
N LYS A 182 -4.77 -4.02 20.77
CA LYS A 182 -6.19 -4.33 20.57
C LYS A 182 -6.97 -3.06 20.27
N GLN A 183 -6.68 -1.98 20.99
CA GLN A 183 -7.27 -0.66 20.76
C GLN A 183 -6.86 -0.10 19.39
N LEU A 184 -5.57 -0.18 19.07
CA LEU A 184 -5.04 0.23 17.76
C LEU A 184 -5.73 -0.53 16.62
N SER A 185 -5.80 -1.86 16.70
CA SER A 185 -6.46 -2.69 15.68
C SER A 185 -7.91 -2.27 15.41
N ARG A 186 -8.70 -2.02 16.46
CA ARG A 186 -10.09 -1.57 16.32
C ARG A 186 -10.18 -0.19 15.69
N ARG A 187 -9.30 0.73 16.09
CA ARG A 187 -9.23 2.09 15.53
C ARG A 187 -8.90 2.04 14.03
N ILE A 188 -7.90 1.26 13.63
CA ILE A 188 -7.54 1.09 12.21
C ILE A 188 -8.71 0.54 11.41
N ILE A 189 -9.38 -0.53 11.90
CA ILE A 189 -10.54 -1.12 11.21
C ILE A 189 -11.67 -0.09 11.07
N LEU A 190 -11.93 0.70 12.10
CA LEU A 190 -12.94 1.75 12.06
C LEU A 190 -12.59 2.84 11.04
N LYS A 191 -11.35 3.33 11.08
CA LYS A 191 -10.89 4.44 10.24
C LYS A 191 -10.69 4.07 8.78
N ALA A 192 -10.32 2.83 8.49
CA ALA A 192 -10.29 2.32 7.13
C ALA A 192 -11.67 2.43 6.45
N LYS A 193 -12.76 2.13 7.17
CA LYS A 193 -14.14 2.29 6.65
C LYS A 193 -14.57 3.74 6.44
N GLN A 194 -13.82 4.71 6.98
CA GLN A 194 -14.09 6.14 6.88
C GLN A 194 -13.15 6.85 5.89
N LEU A 195 -12.39 6.09 5.10
CA LEU A 195 -11.63 6.65 4.00
C LEU A 195 -12.59 7.22 2.95
N ASP A 196 -12.23 8.37 2.41
CA ASP A 196 -13.00 9.02 1.37
C ASP A 196 -12.91 8.17 0.08
N GLN A 197 -14.05 7.62 -0.30
CA GLN A 197 -14.18 6.74 -1.44
C GLN A 197 -13.89 7.48 -2.76
N ASP A 198 -14.34 8.72 -2.91
CA ASP A 198 -14.17 9.50 -4.13
C ASP A 198 -12.69 9.86 -4.33
N LEU A 199 -11.99 10.16 -3.24
CA LEU A 199 -10.56 10.40 -3.25
C LEU A 199 -9.78 9.13 -3.66
N VAL A 200 -10.10 7.97 -3.08
CA VAL A 200 -9.50 6.68 -3.47
C VAL A 200 -9.76 6.39 -4.95
N THR A 201 -11.00 6.58 -5.41
CA THR A 201 -11.37 6.39 -6.82
C THR A 201 -10.55 7.29 -7.74
N SER A 202 -10.45 8.59 -7.43
CA SER A 202 -9.66 9.56 -8.19
C SER A 202 -8.18 9.16 -8.28
N MET A 203 -7.59 8.72 -7.16
CA MET A 203 -6.19 8.28 -7.12
C MET A 203 -5.93 7.06 -8.01
N ILE A 204 -6.80 6.05 -7.95
CA ILE A 204 -6.63 4.82 -8.76
C ILE A 204 -6.83 5.09 -10.25
N LEU A 205 -7.82 5.90 -10.63
CA LEU A 205 -8.03 6.32 -12.01
C LEU A 205 -6.83 7.12 -12.57
N GLY A 206 -6.14 7.86 -11.70
CA GLY A 206 -4.93 8.61 -12.04
C GLY A 206 -3.71 7.75 -12.43
N VAL A 207 -3.66 6.47 -12.03
CA VAL A 207 -2.49 5.60 -12.22
C VAL A 207 -2.10 5.47 -13.69
N ARG A 208 -3.08 5.25 -14.58
CA ARG A 208 -2.81 5.10 -16.03
C ARG A 208 -2.17 6.37 -16.61
N LYS A 209 -2.65 7.55 -16.20
CA LYS A 209 -2.09 8.84 -16.61
C LYS A 209 -0.67 9.03 -16.08
N GLN A 210 -0.40 8.62 -14.85
CA GLN A 210 0.94 8.66 -14.25
C GLN A 210 1.91 7.75 -15.00
N LEU A 211 1.53 6.49 -15.25
CA LEU A 211 2.36 5.56 -16.02
C LEU A 211 2.66 6.08 -17.44
N LEU A 212 1.68 6.69 -18.11
CA LEU A 212 1.90 7.33 -19.40
C LEU A 212 2.90 8.50 -19.31
N LYS A 213 2.83 9.29 -18.24
CA LYS A 213 3.78 10.40 -17.99
C LYS A 213 5.19 9.86 -17.74
N ILE A 214 5.33 8.82 -16.90
CA ILE A 214 6.60 8.13 -16.64
C ILE A 214 7.18 7.57 -17.94
N TYR A 215 6.36 6.91 -18.75
CA TYR A 215 6.79 6.36 -20.03
C TYR A 215 7.33 7.47 -20.96
N LYS A 216 6.63 8.60 -21.07
CA LYS A 216 7.00 9.70 -21.96
C LYS A 216 8.18 10.54 -21.47
N LYS A 217 8.30 10.75 -20.16
CA LYS A 217 9.18 11.77 -19.56
C LYS A 217 10.15 11.22 -18.51
N GLY A 218 10.13 9.91 -18.26
CA GLY A 218 10.91 9.26 -17.21
C GLY A 218 10.25 9.30 -15.82
N VAL A 219 10.77 8.49 -14.90
CA VAL A 219 10.23 8.27 -13.54
C VAL A 219 10.11 9.58 -12.75
N TYR A 220 11.16 10.41 -12.75
CA TYR A 220 11.19 11.70 -12.05
C TYR A 220 10.18 12.75 -12.53
N SER A 221 9.42 12.47 -13.59
CA SER A 221 8.40 13.39 -14.08
C SER A 221 7.10 13.40 -13.26
N VAL A 222 6.93 12.45 -12.32
CA VAL A 222 5.71 12.31 -11.50
C VAL A 222 5.91 12.80 -10.06
N CYS A 223 7.09 13.30 -9.73
CA CYS A 223 7.34 14.05 -8.49
C CYS A 223 6.59 15.38 -8.48
#